data_AF-A0A938BMH3-F1
#
_entry.id   AF-A0A938BMH3-F1
#
_cell.length_a   1.000
_cell.length_b   1.000
_cell.length_c   1.000
_cell.angle_alpha   90.00
_cell.angle_beta   90.00
_cell.angle_gamma   90.00
#
_symmetry.space_group_name_H-M   'P 1'
#
loop_
_entity.id
_entity.type
_entity.pdbx_description
1 polymer ?
#
loop_
_entity_poly.entity_id
_entity_poly.type
_entity_poly.pdbx_seq_one_letter_code
_entity_poly.pdbx_strand_id
1 'polypeptide(L)'
;PSFEDVATYDGRRINLYKRAQILVIDLVSALPEQPWAKFADLENLTAFADYKVPQVLRELGIMTYAEALAEKVDSFIEIVAGSREEIEIRAATVAAVHQLSQALARRGRPVTDAGLDGVLWHLGQDMVFRFPYHRTRTPYY
;
A
#
# COMPACT_ATOMS: atom_id res chain seq x y z
N PRO A 1 15.67 -9.59 -7.01
CA PRO A 1 14.83 -9.55 -8.24
C PRO A 1 13.36 -9.16 -8.00
N SER A 2 12.69 -9.60 -6.91
CA SER A 2 11.31 -9.16 -6.58
C SER A 2 11.16 -8.31 -5.32
N PHE A 3 12.23 -8.18 -4.51
CA PHE A 3 12.26 -7.33 -3.32
C PHE A 3 12.67 -5.88 -3.62
N GLU A 4 13.30 -5.64 -4.77
CA GLU A 4 13.74 -4.30 -5.20
C GLU A 4 12.61 -3.58 -5.97
N ASP A 5 11.53 -3.29 -5.24
CA ASP A 5 10.35 -2.57 -5.74
C ASP A 5 10.59 -1.06 -5.66
N VAL A 6 11.15 -0.53 -6.75
CA VAL A 6 11.61 0.85 -6.88
C VAL A 6 11.13 1.40 -8.21
N ALA A 7 10.64 2.64 -8.21
CA ALA A 7 10.21 3.35 -9.40
C ALA A 7 10.94 4.69 -9.55
N THR A 8 10.86 5.27 -10.75
CA THR A 8 11.34 6.64 -11.01
C THR A 8 10.15 7.51 -11.39
N TYR A 9 9.97 8.61 -10.67
CA TYR A 9 8.89 9.56 -10.87
C TYR A 9 9.46 10.98 -10.96
N ASP A 10 9.26 11.65 -12.10
CA ASP A 10 9.79 13.00 -12.38
C ASP A 10 11.29 13.14 -12.00
N GLY A 11 12.09 12.12 -12.36
CA GLY A 11 13.54 12.05 -12.08
C GLY A 11 13.92 11.69 -10.64
N ARG A 12 12.94 11.45 -9.76
CA ARG A 12 13.17 11.04 -8.37
C ARG A 12 12.93 9.56 -8.20
N ARG A 13 13.82 8.91 -7.43
CA ARG A 13 13.67 7.51 -7.03
C ARG A 13 12.62 7.39 -5.94
N ILE A 14 11.63 6.52 -6.14
CA ILE A 14 10.57 6.19 -5.18
C ILE A 14 10.78 4.74 -4.73
N ASN A 15 10.95 4.56 -3.42
CA ASN A 15 11.25 3.27 -2.79
C ASN A 15 9.97 2.71 -2.16
N LEU A 16 9.31 1.75 -2.82
CA LEU A 16 8.07 1.13 -2.31
C LEU A 16 8.36 -0.14 -1.52
N TYR A 17 9.31 -0.97 -1.98
CA TYR A 17 9.83 -2.13 -1.26
C TYR A 17 8.75 -3.06 -0.67
N LYS A 18 7.57 -3.16 -1.29
CA LYS A 18 6.38 -3.79 -0.70
C LYS A 18 6.65 -5.20 -0.16
N ARG A 19 7.26 -6.05 -0.99
CA ARG A 19 7.58 -7.44 -0.60
C ARG A 19 8.65 -7.52 0.48
N ALA A 20 9.59 -6.57 0.51
CA ALA A 20 10.62 -6.52 1.56
C ALA A 20 10.00 -6.11 2.90
N GLN A 21 9.07 -5.15 2.89
CA GLN A 21 8.34 -4.74 4.08
C GLN A 21 7.46 -5.89 4.64
N ILE A 22 6.76 -6.63 3.77
CA ILE A 22 6.00 -7.83 4.18
C ILE A 22 6.91 -8.88 4.81
N LEU A 23 8.07 -9.16 4.18
CA LEU A 23 9.01 -10.13 4.72
C LEU A 23 9.42 -9.79 6.16
N VAL A 24 9.67 -8.51 6.46
CA VAL A 24 10.00 -8.08 7.83
C VAL A 24 8.89 -8.45 8.81
N ILE A 25 7.62 -8.15 8.48
CA ILE A 25 6.48 -8.51 9.32
C ILE A 25 6.32 -10.03 9.46
N ASP A 26 6.47 -10.78 8.37
CA ASP A 26 6.35 -12.24 8.37
C ASP A 26 7.40 -12.88 9.29
N LEU A 27 8.65 -12.42 9.21
CA LEU A 27 9.74 -12.94 10.05
C LEU A 27 9.51 -12.62 11.53
N VAL A 28 9.12 -11.39 11.85
CA VAL A 28 8.84 -10.96 13.23
C VAL A 28 7.65 -11.74 13.80
N SER A 29 6.61 -11.97 12.99
CA SER A 29 5.37 -12.62 13.44
C SER A 29 5.52 -14.13 13.57
N ALA A 30 6.19 -14.78 12.61
CA ALA A 30 6.31 -16.23 12.58
C ALA A 30 7.48 -16.75 13.43
N LEU A 31 8.56 -15.96 13.57
CA LEU A 31 9.83 -16.40 14.17
C LEU A 31 10.38 -15.37 15.17
N PRO A 32 9.57 -14.90 16.15
CA PRO A 32 9.92 -13.77 17.01
C PRO A 32 11.18 -14.02 17.86
N GLU A 33 11.53 -15.27 18.16
CA GLU A 33 12.70 -15.62 18.98
C GLU A 33 14.02 -15.58 18.20
N GLN A 34 13.99 -15.50 16.88
CA GLN A 34 15.20 -15.54 16.07
C GLN A 34 15.94 -14.18 16.11
N PRO A 35 17.28 -14.17 16.29
CA PRO A 35 18.04 -12.92 16.35
C PRO A 35 17.88 -12.03 15.11
N TRP A 36 17.75 -12.64 13.93
CA TRP A 36 17.56 -11.95 12.65
C TRP A 36 16.13 -11.46 12.41
N ALA A 37 15.20 -11.74 13.31
CA ALA A 37 13.85 -11.19 13.32
C ALA A 37 13.69 -10.03 14.33
N LYS A 38 14.78 -9.61 15.00
CA LYS A 38 14.78 -8.51 15.99
C LYS A 38 15.09 -7.17 15.31
N PHE A 39 14.11 -6.60 14.62
CA PHE A 39 14.21 -5.26 14.02
C PHE A 39 13.90 -4.20 15.08
N ALA A 40 14.68 -3.11 15.09
CA ALA A 40 14.52 -2.01 16.04
C ALA A 40 13.64 -0.86 15.52
N ASP A 41 13.26 -0.94 14.25
CA ASP A 41 12.68 0.13 13.43
C ASP A 41 11.38 -0.30 12.73
N LEU A 42 10.64 -1.23 13.35
CA LEU A 42 9.38 -1.76 12.81
C LEU A 42 8.30 -0.69 12.64
N GLU A 43 8.37 0.38 13.42
CA GLU A 43 7.52 1.56 13.32
C GLU A 43 7.74 2.38 12.05
N ASN A 44 8.88 2.20 11.37
CA ASN A 44 9.18 2.88 10.12
C ASN A 44 8.61 2.14 8.89
N LEU A 45 8.02 0.95 9.09
CA LEU A 45 7.30 0.27 8.03
C LEU A 45 6.06 1.07 7.64
N THR A 46 5.85 1.18 6.34
CA THR A 46 4.76 1.94 5.71
C THR A 46 3.65 1.00 5.25
N ALA A 47 2.63 1.53 4.60
CA ALA A 47 1.63 0.71 3.92
C ALA A 47 2.25 -0.16 2.81
N PHE A 48 1.73 -1.37 2.64
CA PHE A 48 2.23 -2.35 1.69
C PHE A 48 1.52 -2.20 0.35
N ALA A 49 1.68 -1.01 -0.26
CA ALA A 49 0.92 -0.55 -1.42
C ALA A 49 0.85 -1.57 -2.58
N ASP A 50 -0.22 -2.36 -2.59
CA ASP A 50 -0.60 -3.34 -3.60
C ASP A 50 -1.81 -2.82 -4.41
N TYR A 51 -2.67 -3.71 -4.90
CA TYR A 51 -3.91 -3.37 -5.59
C TYR A 51 -5.14 -3.26 -4.67
N LYS A 52 -5.12 -3.88 -3.49
CA LYS A 52 -6.31 -4.08 -2.65
C LYS A 52 -6.51 -2.92 -1.69
N VAL A 53 -5.46 -2.45 -1.03
CA VAL A 53 -5.53 -1.30 -0.11
C VAL A 53 -5.97 -0.01 -0.83
N PRO A 54 -5.44 0.37 -2.01
CA PRO A 54 -5.98 1.51 -2.75
C PRO A 54 -7.45 1.36 -3.12
N GLN A 55 -7.91 0.14 -3.43
CA GLN A 55 -9.32 -0.13 -3.70
C GLN A 55 -10.20 0.16 -2.48
N VAL A 56 -9.78 -0.28 -1.29
CA VAL A 56 -10.47 0.01 -0.02
C VAL A 56 -10.52 1.51 0.24
N LEU A 57 -9.39 2.21 0.09
CA LEU A 57 -9.32 3.65 0.30
C LEU A 57 -10.22 4.41 -0.68
N ARG A 58 -10.30 3.97 -1.94
CA ARG A 58 -11.22 4.53 -2.93
C ARG A 58 -12.69 4.28 -2.58
N GLU A 59 -13.02 3.06 -2.18
CA GLU A 59 -14.38 2.68 -1.80
C GLU A 59 -14.90 3.48 -0.59
N LEU A 60 -14.01 3.76 0.37
CA LEU A 60 -14.30 4.58 1.55
C LEU A 60 -14.31 6.09 1.27
N GLY A 61 -13.99 6.52 0.04
CA GLY A 61 -13.90 7.93 -0.34
C GLY A 61 -12.71 8.67 0.27
N ILE A 62 -11.71 7.94 0.79
CA ILE A 62 -10.47 8.51 1.33
C ILE A 62 -9.53 8.90 0.19
N MET A 63 -9.50 8.11 -0.87
CA MET A 63 -8.80 8.41 -2.11
C MET A 63 -9.80 8.59 -3.25
N THR A 64 -9.51 9.55 -4.13
CA THR A 64 -10.26 9.75 -5.37
C THR A 64 -9.28 9.87 -6.53
N TYR A 65 -9.62 9.28 -7.67
CA TYR A 65 -8.80 9.37 -8.87
C TYR A 65 -9.27 10.53 -9.75
N ALA A 66 -8.34 11.10 -10.51
CA ALA A 66 -8.71 11.97 -11.63
C ALA A 66 -9.58 11.20 -12.63
N GLU A 67 -10.49 11.89 -13.32
CA GLU A 67 -11.51 11.29 -14.20
C GLU A 67 -10.92 10.27 -15.18
N ALA A 68 -9.87 10.64 -15.92
CA ALA A 68 -9.23 9.74 -16.88
C ALA A 68 -8.62 8.47 -16.24
N LEU A 69 -8.09 8.57 -15.01
CA LEU A 69 -7.56 7.41 -14.29
C LEU A 69 -8.69 6.55 -13.73
N ALA A 70 -9.76 7.17 -13.22
CA ALA A 70 -10.95 6.49 -12.75
C ALA A 70 -11.58 5.66 -13.88
N GLU A 71 -11.77 6.25 -15.06
CA GLU A 71 -12.33 5.58 -16.24
C GLU A 71 -11.52 4.34 -16.66
N LYS A 72 -10.18 4.44 -16.65
CA LYS A 72 -9.30 3.30 -16.95
C LYS A 72 -9.49 2.17 -15.94
N VAL A 73 -9.42 2.49 -14.65
CA VAL A 73 -9.57 1.50 -13.58
C VAL A 73 -10.96 0.85 -13.64
N ASP A 74 -12.00 1.67 -13.80
CA ASP A 74 -13.41 1.22 -13.82
C ASP A 74 -13.73 0.38 -15.06
N SER A 75 -13.05 0.65 -16.17
CA SER A 75 -13.15 -0.13 -17.40
C SER A 75 -12.21 -1.34 -17.43
N PHE A 76 -11.54 -1.66 -16.31
CA PHE A 76 -10.58 -2.75 -16.19
C PHE A 76 -9.40 -2.69 -17.17
N ILE A 77 -9.06 -1.49 -17.64
CA ILE A 77 -7.91 -1.25 -18.50
C ILE A 77 -6.64 -1.42 -17.68
N GLU A 78 -5.67 -2.14 -18.25
CA GLU A 78 -4.39 -2.36 -17.60
C GLU A 78 -3.64 -1.04 -17.42
N ILE A 79 -3.18 -0.78 -16.18
CA ILE A 79 -2.25 0.28 -15.85
C ILE A 79 -0.84 -0.30 -15.91
N VAL A 80 -0.02 0.27 -16.80
CA VAL A 80 1.35 -0.22 -17.06
C VAL A 80 2.21 -0.06 -15.80
N ALA A 81 2.96 -1.11 -15.45
CA ALA A 81 3.88 -1.08 -14.31
C ALA A 81 4.95 0.01 -14.47
N GLY A 82 5.20 0.80 -13.43
CA GLY A 82 6.15 1.91 -13.47
C GLY A 82 5.66 3.12 -14.29
N SER A 83 4.41 3.11 -14.76
CA SER A 83 3.79 4.32 -15.31
C SER A 83 3.52 5.35 -14.21
N ARG A 84 3.34 6.60 -14.61
CA ARG A 84 2.95 7.69 -13.69
C ARG A 84 1.72 7.31 -12.87
N GLU A 85 0.70 6.77 -13.53
CA GLU A 85 -0.57 6.37 -12.93
C GLU A 85 -0.38 5.27 -11.87
N GLU A 86 0.41 4.24 -12.19
CA GLU A 86 0.70 3.15 -11.25
C GLU A 86 1.46 3.63 -10.02
N ILE A 87 2.47 4.48 -10.23
CA ILE A 87 3.28 5.04 -9.15
C ILE A 87 2.44 5.97 -8.28
N GLU A 88 1.60 6.83 -8.89
CA GLU A 88 0.72 7.75 -8.16
C GLU A 88 -0.29 7.00 -7.30
N ILE A 89 -0.93 5.94 -7.81
CA ILE A 89 -1.86 5.12 -7.01
C ILE A 89 -1.15 4.56 -5.77
N ARG A 90 0.04 3.97 -5.96
CA ARG A 90 0.78 3.31 -4.87
C ARG A 90 1.35 4.32 -3.87
N ALA A 91 1.96 5.40 -4.34
CA ALA A 91 2.50 6.45 -3.48
C ALA A 91 1.39 7.18 -2.71
N ALA A 92 0.25 7.45 -3.34
CA ALA A 92 -0.92 8.03 -2.68
C ALA A 92 -1.49 7.09 -1.62
N THR A 93 -1.47 5.77 -1.85
CA THR A 93 -1.86 4.77 -0.85
C THR A 93 -1.00 4.89 0.41
N VAL A 94 0.33 4.90 0.26
CA VAL A 94 1.27 5.07 1.39
C VAL A 94 0.99 6.37 2.13
N ALA A 95 0.86 7.48 1.41
CA ALA A 95 0.60 8.79 2.00
C ALA A 95 -0.76 8.85 2.72
N ALA A 96 -1.81 8.23 2.18
CA ALA A 96 -3.14 8.22 2.76
C ALA A 96 -3.16 7.41 4.07
N VAL A 97 -2.57 6.21 4.07
CA VAL A 97 -2.46 5.37 5.27
C VAL A 97 -1.67 6.10 6.37
N HIS A 98 -0.54 6.72 6.02
CA HIS A 98 0.23 7.52 6.97
C HIS A 98 -0.61 8.65 7.58
N GLN A 99 -1.33 9.40 6.75
CA GLN A 99 -2.19 10.49 7.23
C GLN A 99 -3.32 10.01 8.14
N LEU A 100 -3.92 8.85 7.84
CA LEU A 100 -4.93 8.23 8.70
C LEU A 100 -4.35 7.79 10.05
N SER A 101 -3.18 7.14 10.02
CA SER A 101 -2.42 6.75 11.21
C SER A 101 -2.13 7.96 12.12
N GLN A 102 -1.64 9.06 11.55
CA GLN A 102 -1.45 10.32 12.28
C GLN A 102 -2.76 10.88 12.84
N ALA A 103 -3.85 10.83 12.06
CA ALA A 103 -5.16 11.32 12.49
C ALA A 103 -5.77 10.47 13.63
N LEU A 104 -5.47 9.17 13.68
CA LEU A 104 -5.87 8.27 14.77
C LEU A 104 -5.02 8.50 16.02
N ALA A 105 -3.71 8.69 15.87
CA ALA A 105 -2.82 9.05 16.97
C ALA A 105 -3.26 10.33 17.68
N ARG A 106 -3.62 11.39 16.93
CA ARG A 106 -4.18 12.64 17.50
C ARG A 106 -5.49 12.45 18.27
N ARG A 107 -6.22 11.35 18.01
CA ARG A 107 -7.45 10.97 18.72
C ARG A 107 -7.20 9.99 19.87
N GLY A 108 -5.94 9.79 20.27
CA GLY A 108 -5.56 8.87 21.35
C GLY A 108 -5.62 7.39 20.97
N ARG A 109 -5.60 7.08 19.67
CA ARG A 109 -5.63 5.70 19.14
C ARG A 109 -4.42 5.45 18.23
N PRO A 110 -3.18 5.47 18.76
CA PRO A 110 -1.99 5.27 17.93
C PRO A 110 -2.01 3.88 17.29
N VAL A 111 -1.63 3.84 16.02
CA VAL A 111 -1.45 2.62 15.22
C VAL A 111 -0.28 2.87 14.27
N THR A 112 0.52 1.85 13.96
CA THR A 112 1.57 1.97 12.95
C THR A 112 0.97 1.95 11.54
N ASP A 113 1.69 2.47 10.56
CA ASP A 113 1.21 2.48 9.17
C ASP A 113 1.04 1.05 8.64
N ALA A 114 2.00 0.15 8.91
CA ALA A 114 1.88 -1.28 8.60
C ALA A 114 0.72 -1.97 9.34
N GLY A 115 0.47 -1.60 10.60
CA GLY A 115 -0.66 -2.14 11.35
C GLY A 115 -2.00 -1.70 10.78
N LEU A 116 -2.10 -0.43 10.36
CA LEU A 116 -3.30 0.11 9.73
C LEU A 116 -3.52 -0.47 8.32
N ASP A 117 -2.45 -0.67 7.55
CA ASP A 117 -2.48 -1.38 6.27
C ASP A 117 -3.09 -2.78 6.43
N GLY A 118 -2.62 -3.55 7.42
CA GLY A 118 -3.18 -4.86 7.75
C GLY A 118 -4.69 -4.79 8.06
N VAL A 119 -5.14 -3.80 8.85
CA VAL A 119 -6.57 -3.61 9.15
C VAL A 119 -7.37 -3.31 7.87
N LEU A 120 -6.88 -2.41 7.02
CA LEU A 120 -7.53 -2.03 5.76
C LEU A 120 -7.58 -3.22 4.79
N TRP A 121 -6.53 -4.01 4.72
CA TRP A 121 -6.46 -5.19 3.86
C TRP A 121 -7.47 -6.27 4.29
N HIS A 122 -7.58 -6.53 5.60
CA HIS A 122 -8.59 -7.45 6.14
C HIS A 122 -10.01 -6.93 5.92
N LEU A 123 -10.25 -5.65 6.18
CA LEU A 123 -11.54 -5.00 5.90
C LEU A 123 -11.94 -5.22 4.43
N GLY A 124 -10.99 -5.11 3.51
CA GLY A 124 -11.24 -5.31 2.08
C GLY A 124 -11.60 -6.75 1.66
N GLN A 125 -11.47 -7.76 2.53
CA GLN A 125 -11.90 -9.13 2.23
C GLN A 125 -13.42 -9.29 2.35
N ASP A 126 -14.05 -8.56 3.27
CA ASP A 126 -15.47 -8.67 3.58
C ASP A 126 -16.33 -7.60 2.88
N MET A 127 -15.68 -6.63 2.22
CA MET A 127 -16.37 -5.52 1.54
C MET A 127 -16.95 -5.93 0.18
N VAL A 128 -18.14 -5.43 -0.11
CA VAL A 128 -18.70 -5.35 -1.47
C VAL A 128 -18.25 -4.04 -2.09
N PHE A 129 -17.52 -4.11 -3.19
CA PHE A 129 -16.93 -2.94 -3.84
C PHE A 129 -17.80 -2.42 -4.98
N ARG A 130 -17.98 -1.10 -5.04
CA ARG A 130 -18.50 -0.39 -6.21
C ARG A 130 -17.41 -0.17 -7.24
N PHE A 131 -16.18 0.11 -6.79
CA PHE A 131 -15.04 0.38 -7.66
C PHE A 131 -14.10 -0.82 -7.76
N PRO A 132 -13.66 -1.22 -8.96
CA PRO A 132 -12.62 -2.24 -9.11
C PRO A 132 -11.25 -1.72 -8.67
N TYR A 133 -10.33 -2.65 -8.38
CA TYR A 133 -8.92 -2.35 -8.18
C TYR A 133 -8.20 -2.09 -9.51
N HIS A 134 -7.10 -1.34 -9.48
CA HIS A 134 -6.28 -1.15 -10.67
C HIS A 134 -5.58 -2.46 -11.07
N ARG A 135 -5.47 -2.72 -12.37
CA ARG A 135 -4.86 -3.94 -12.90
C ARG A 135 -3.48 -3.61 -13.43
N THR A 136 -2.45 -4.16 -12.80
CA THR A 136 -1.06 -4.00 -13.22
C THR A 136 -0.37 -5.36 -13.22
N ARG A 137 0.30 -5.71 -14.32
CA ARG A 137 1.13 -6.91 -14.39
C ARG A 137 2.54 -6.58 -13.91
N THR A 138 2.93 -7.12 -12.76
CA THR A 138 4.20 -6.79 -12.12
C THR A 138 4.66 -7.92 -11.19
N PRO A 139 5.98 -8.13 -10.99
CA PRO A 139 6.47 -9.11 -10.02
C PRO A 139 6.35 -8.66 -8.55
N TYR A 140 5.93 -7.41 -8.30
CA TYR A 140 5.94 -6.80 -6.97
C TYR A 140 4.68 -7.08 -6.15
N TYR A 141 3.53 -7.35 -6.77
CA TYR A 141 2.26 -7.63 -6.08
C TYR A 141 1.24 -8.32 -6.98
#